data_AF-A0A6B3H0P3-F1
#
_entry.id   AF-A0A6B3H0P3-F1
#
_cell.length_a   1.000
_cell.length_b   1.000
_cell.length_c   1.000
_cell.angle_alpha   90.00
_cell.angle_beta   90.00
_cell.angle_gamma   90.00
#
_symmetry.space_group_name_H-M   'P 1'
#
loop_
_entity.id
_entity.type
_entity.pdbx_description
1 polymer ?
#
loop_
_entity_poly.entity_id
_entity_poly.type
_entity_poly.pdbx_seq_one_letter_code
_entity_poly.pdbx_strand_id
1 'polypeptide(L)'
;PVMVDNDANTAAWAEWRFGAGRGEDHLVMITLGTGIGGAILEDGQVKRGKYGVAGEFGHMQVVPSGHRCPCGNRGCWEQYSSG
;
A
#
# COMPACT_ATOMS: atom_id res chain seq x y z
N PRO A 1 -20.49 13.78 -8.56
CA PRO A 1 -19.54 13.90 -7.42
C PRO A 1 -18.11 13.63 -7.92
N VAL A 2 -17.08 14.12 -7.23
CA VAL A 2 -15.65 13.87 -7.55
C VAL A 2 -15.02 13.14 -6.37
N MET A 3 -14.24 12.09 -6.64
CA MET A 3 -13.55 11.26 -5.64
C MET A 3 -12.05 11.25 -5.94
N VAL A 4 -11.23 11.32 -4.90
CA VAL A 4 -9.76 11.22 -4.97
C VAL A 4 -9.31 10.19 -3.94
N ASP A 5 -8.35 9.36 -4.29
CA ASP A 5 -7.79 8.34 -3.41
C ASP A 5 -6.31 8.11 -3.73
N ASN A 6 -5.63 7.38 -2.86
CA ASN A 6 -4.27 6.87 -3.08
C ASN A 6 -4.24 5.89 -4.27
N ASP A 7 -3.11 5.87 -4.98
CA ASP A 7 -2.90 5.06 -6.19
C ASP A 7 -3.00 3.55 -5.92
N ALA A 8 -2.36 3.04 -4.86
CA ALA A 8 -2.44 1.65 -4.44
C ALA A 8 -3.86 1.26 -3.98
N ASN A 9 -4.59 2.16 -3.32
CA ASN A 9 -6.01 1.96 -2.99
C ASN A 9 -6.86 1.80 -4.26
N THR A 10 -6.65 2.65 -5.27
CA THR A 10 -7.35 2.52 -6.56
C THR A 10 -6.98 1.24 -7.30
N ALA A 11 -5.72 0.82 -7.25
CA ALA A 11 -5.27 -0.43 -7.84
C ALA A 11 -5.90 -1.65 -7.14
N ALA A 12 -5.92 -1.69 -5.80
CA ALA A 12 -6.57 -2.75 -5.04
C ALA A 12 -8.06 -2.85 -5.35
N TRP A 13 -8.75 -1.71 -5.40
CA TRP A 13 -10.16 -1.67 -5.77
C TRP A 13 -10.40 -2.17 -7.20
N ALA A 14 -9.54 -1.80 -8.15
CA ALA A 14 -9.64 -2.26 -9.53
C ALA A 14 -9.42 -3.77 -9.65
N GLU A 15 -8.40 -4.32 -8.98
CA GLU A 15 -8.14 -5.77 -8.97
C GLU A 15 -9.27 -6.54 -8.30
N TRP A 16 -9.80 -6.05 -7.18
CA TRP A 16 -10.96 -6.66 -6.52
C TRP A 16 -12.21 -6.62 -7.40
N ARG A 17 -12.46 -5.49 -8.09
CA ARG A 17 -13.71 -5.31 -8.84
C ARG A 17 -13.69 -6.00 -10.19
N PHE A 18 -12.54 -6.01 -10.86
CA PHE A 18 -12.41 -6.37 -12.27
C PHE A 18 -11.28 -7.37 -12.55
N GLY A 19 -10.28 -7.48 -11.67
CA GLY A 19 -9.06 -8.26 -11.90
C GLY A 19 -8.95 -9.52 -11.05
N ALA A 20 -7.73 -9.78 -10.58
CA ALA A 20 -7.36 -11.02 -9.91
C ALA A 20 -7.98 -11.21 -8.52
N GLY A 21 -8.48 -10.13 -7.90
CA GLY A 21 -9.10 -10.16 -6.56
C GLY A 21 -10.61 -10.39 -6.57
N ARG A 22 -11.22 -10.74 -7.71
CA ARG A 22 -12.67 -10.88 -7.82
C ARG A 22 -13.19 -12.06 -7.01
N GLY A 23 -14.17 -11.77 -6.16
CA GLY A 23 -14.80 -12.76 -5.28
C GLY A 23 -14.08 -12.96 -3.95
N GLU A 24 -12.97 -12.26 -3.74
CA GLU A 24 -12.25 -12.26 -2.47
C GLU A 24 -12.80 -11.17 -1.55
N ASP A 25 -12.98 -11.51 -0.28
CA ASP A 25 -13.38 -10.57 0.77
C ASP A 25 -12.18 -9.85 1.40
N HIS A 26 -10.98 -10.44 1.28
CA HIS A 26 -9.74 -9.90 1.83
C HIS A 26 -8.65 -9.88 0.76
N LEU A 27 -8.05 -8.72 0.54
CA LEU A 27 -6.96 -8.54 -0.41
C LEU A 27 -5.91 -7.59 0.15
N VAL A 28 -4.64 -7.91 -0.06
CA VAL A 28 -3.53 -6.99 0.13
C VAL A 28 -2.91 -6.73 -1.23
N MET A 29 -2.80 -5.45 -1.57
CA MET A 29 -2.11 -4.99 -2.77
C MET A 29 -0.74 -4.46 -2.34
N ILE A 30 0.31 -4.88 -3.05
CA ILE A 30 1.67 -4.32 -2.96
C ILE A 30 2.06 -3.84 -4.36
N THR A 31 2.31 -2.55 -4.50
CA THR A 31 2.81 -1.99 -5.76
C THR A 31 4.32 -1.83 -5.65
N LEU A 32 5.05 -2.36 -6.65
CA LEU A 32 6.51 -2.29 -6.71
C LEU A 32 6.91 -1.50 -7.96
N GLY A 33 7.71 -0.47 -7.78
CA GLY A 33 8.21 0.38 -8.86
C GLY A 33 9.30 1.31 -8.34
N THR A 34 9.21 2.60 -8.63
CA THR A 34 10.09 3.63 -8.03
C THR A 34 10.05 3.61 -6.49
N GLY A 35 8.93 3.17 -5.92
CA GLY A 35 8.74 2.97 -4.49
C GLY A 35 7.99 1.68 -4.19
N ILE A 36 7.58 1.52 -2.93
CA ILE A 36 6.68 0.44 -2.49
C ILE A 36 5.41 1.07 -1.93
N GLY A 37 4.31 0.94 -2.67
CA GLY A 37 2.98 1.32 -2.20
C GLY A 37 2.19 0.12 -1.72
N GLY A 38 1.06 0.37 -1.06
CA GLY A 38 0.22 -0.71 -0.59
C GLY A 38 -1.20 -0.30 -0.25
N ALA A 39 -2.07 -1.30 -0.22
CA ALA A 39 -3.46 -1.14 0.20
C ALA A 39 -3.98 -2.42 0.85
N ILE A 40 -4.95 -2.25 1.73
CA ILE A 40 -5.68 -3.34 2.40
C ILE A 40 -7.14 -3.21 1.99
N LEU A 41 -7.72 -4.33 1.56
CA LEU A 41 -9.14 -4.50 1.36
C LEU A 41 -9.63 -5.59 2.31
N GLU A 42 -10.70 -5.30 3.04
CA GLU A 42 -11.33 -6.22 3.98
C GLU A 42 -12.84 -6.02 3.90
N ASP A 43 -13.58 -7.13 3.86
CA ASP A 43 -15.03 -7.21 3.62
C ASP A 43 -15.46 -6.46 2.35
N GLY A 44 -14.68 -6.61 1.27
CA GLY A 44 -14.96 -5.94 0.00
C GLY A 44 -14.70 -4.42 0.00
N GLN A 45 -14.10 -3.87 1.06
CA GLN A 45 -13.87 -2.43 1.21
C GLN A 45 -12.41 -2.08 1.44
N VAL A 46 -11.91 -1.09 0.70
CA VAL A 46 -10.58 -0.52 0.92
C VAL A 46 -10.52 0.16 2.28
N LYS A 47 -9.59 -0.30 3.11
CA LYS A 47 -9.28 0.28 4.41
C LYS A 47 -8.28 1.42 4.23
N ARG A 48 -8.76 2.64 4.48
CA ARG A 48 -7.94 3.87 4.40
C ARG A 48 -7.30 4.26 5.73
N GLY A 49 -7.80 3.70 6.84
CA GLY A 49 -7.40 4.11 8.19
C GLY A 49 -7.90 5.52 8.54
N LYS A 50 -7.66 5.95 9.78
CA LYS A 50 -8.17 7.22 10.33
C LYS A 50 -7.71 8.46 9.56
N TYR A 51 -6.51 8.41 8.98
CA TYR A 51 -5.86 9.54 8.32
C TYR A 51 -5.54 9.28 6.84
N GLY A 52 -6.08 8.21 6.25
CA GLY A 52 -5.78 7.86 4.85
C GLY A 52 -4.41 7.21 4.62
N VAL A 53 -3.77 6.68 5.68
CA VAL A 53 -2.39 6.14 5.67
C VAL A 53 -2.34 4.64 5.98
N ALA A 54 -3.46 3.93 5.89
CA ALA A 54 -3.42 2.47 5.97
C ALA A 54 -2.80 1.89 4.70
N GLY A 55 -1.95 0.87 4.84
CA GLY A 55 -1.27 0.25 3.70
C GLY A 55 0.07 0.89 3.33
N GLU A 56 0.63 1.80 4.13
CA GLU A 56 1.97 2.39 3.96
C GLU A 56 3.11 1.39 4.27
N PHE A 57 3.05 0.20 3.64
CA PHE A 57 3.96 -0.91 3.87
C PHE A 57 5.39 -0.58 3.47
N GLY A 58 5.59 0.25 2.44
CA GLY A 58 6.91 0.73 2.03
C GLY A 58 7.67 1.43 3.15
N HIS A 59 6.96 2.01 4.13
CA HIS A 59 7.55 2.72 5.26
C HIS A 59 7.65 1.90 6.56
N MET A 60 7.23 0.62 6.54
CA MET A 60 7.51 -0.29 7.66
C MET A 60 9.01 -0.54 7.81
N GLN A 61 9.52 -0.51 9.03
CA GLN A 61 10.92 -0.84 9.30
C GLN A 61 11.14 -2.35 9.19
N VAL A 62 11.96 -2.76 8.23
CA VAL A 62 12.36 -4.16 8.03
C VAL A 62 13.84 -4.40 8.31
N VAL A 63 14.66 -3.33 8.30
CA VAL A 63 16.08 -3.38 8.70
C VAL A 63 16.34 -2.38 9.84
N PRO A 64 16.41 -2.84 11.10
CA PRO A 64 16.74 -1.96 12.23
C PRO A 64 18.05 -1.20 11.99
N SER A 65 18.05 0.10 12.31
CA SER A 65 19.21 1.00 12.08
C SER A 65 19.66 1.10 10.61
N GLY A 66 18.79 0.78 9.66
CA GLY A 66 19.07 0.76 8.23
C GLY A 66 19.23 2.13 7.55
N HIS A 67 19.11 2.12 6.22
CA HIS A 67 19.19 3.29 5.34
C HIS A 67 18.17 4.35 5.76
N ARG A 68 18.54 5.63 5.63
CA ARG A 68 17.61 6.73 5.87
C ARG A 68 16.54 6.72 4.77
N CYS A 69 15.29 6.78 5.17
CA CYS A 69 14.17 6.95 4.25
C CYS A 69 13.74 8.43 4.20
N PRO A 70 13.32 8.97 3.03
CA PRO A 70 12.79 10.33 2.93
C PRO A 70 11.59 10.61 3.85
N CYS A 71 10.85 9.59 4.27
CA CYS A 71 9.74 9.75 5.23
C CYS A 71 10.20 10.13 6.65
N GLY A 72 11.52 10.16 6.92
CA GLY A 72 12.12 10.52 8.21
C GLY A 72 12.58 9.33 9.05
N ASN A 73 12.11 8.13 8.75
CA ASN A 73 12.51 6.89 9.42
C ASN A 73 13.85 6.33 8.90
N ARG A 74 14.26 5.20 9.49
CA ARG A 74 15.37 4.37 9.02
C ARG A 74 14.94 2.92 8.85
N GLY A 75 15.44 2.27 7.81
CA GLY A 75 15.20 0.86 7.62
C GLY A 75 13.88 0.51 6.95
N CYS A 76 13.22 1.48 6.32
CA CYS A 76 11.95 1.27 5.62
C CYS A 76 12.10 0.25 4.50
N TRP A 77 11.11 -0.62 4.31
CA TRP A 77 11.11 -1.68 3.29
C TRP A 77 11.44 -1.17 1.89
N GLU A 78 10.86 -0.03 1.51
CA GLU A 78 11.11 0.62 0.23
C GLU A 78 12.60 0.82 -0.06
N GLN A 79 13.42 1.15 0.95
CA GLN A 79 14.85 1.43 0.78
C GLN A 79 15.69 0.21 0.40
N TYR A 80 15.09 -0.99 0.37
CA TYR A 80 15.78 -2.25 0.10
C TYR A 80 15.15 -3.06 -1.03
N SER A 81 13.98 -2.67 -1.52
CA SER A 81 13.20 -3.51 -2.45
C SER A 81 12.38 -2.71 -3.46
N SER A 82 12.54 -1.37 -3.53
CA SER A 82 12.12 -0.58 -4.68
C SER A 82 13.15 -0.65 -5.81
N GLY A 83 12.73 -0.23 -7.01
CA GLY A 83 13.62 -0.02 -8.15
C GLY A 83 14.45 1.25 -8.07
#